data_AF-A0A933TDZ0-F1
#
_entry.id   AF-A0A933TDZ0-F1
#
_cell.length_a   1.000
_cell.length_b   1.000
_cell.length_c   1.000
_cell.angle_alpha   90.00
_cell.angle_beta   90.00
_cell.angle_gamma   90.00
#
_symmetry.space_group_name_H-M   'P 1'
#
loop_
_entity.id
_entity.type
_entity.pdbx_description
1 polymer ?
#
loop_
_entity_poly.entity_id
_entity_poly.type
_entity_poly.pdbx_seq_one_letter_code
_entity_poly.pdbx_strand_id
1 'polypeptide(L)' 'MRKPLSGRTILVTRPEGPSGPLAAGLRALGARVLRAPVIRFAPPASWARLDRCLRDL' A
#
# COMPACT_ATOMS: atom_id res chain seq x y z
N MET A 1 5.41 -24.28 -17.61
CA MET A 1 6.39 -23.77 -16.61
C MET A 1 5.68 -23.40 -15.32
N ARG A 2 6.25 -23.74 -14.16
CA ARG A 2 5.67 -23.36 -12.85
C ARG A 2 5.88 -21.86 -12.62
N LYS A 3 4.82 -21.14 -12.25
CA LYS A 3 4.93 -19.73 -11.89
C LYS A 3 5.87 -19.56 -10.68
N PRO A 4 6.68 -18.49 -10.61
CA PRO A 4 7.77 -18.38 -9.65
C PRO A 4 7.31 -18.37 -8.19
N LEU A 5 6.07 -17.95 -7.89
CA LEU A 5 5.52 -17.92 -6.54
C LEU A 5 4.50 -19.02 -6.23
N SER A 6 4.38 -20.04 -7.10
CA SER A 6 3.47 -21.16 -6.86
C SER A 6 3.73 -21.82 -5.49
N GLY A 7 2.66 -22.09 -4.73
CA GLY A 7 2.71 -22.68 -3.38
C GLY A 7 3.06 -21.70 -2.26
N ARG A 8 3.40 -20.44 -2.56
CA ARG A 8 3.73 -19.43 -1.54
C ARG A 8 2.50 -18.65 -1.11
N THR A 9 2.41 -18.40 0.20
CA THR A 9 1.43 -17.48 0.79
C THR A 9 2.16 -16.22 1.25
N ILE A 10 1.67 -15.05 0.86
CA ILE A 10 2.32 -13.76 1.13
C ILE A 10 1.33 -12.83 1.82
N LEU A 11 1.72 -12.30 2.97
CA LEU A 11 0.98 -11.26 3.69
C LEU A 11 1.42 -9.87 3.20
N VAL A 12 0.48 -9.08 2.71
CA VAL A 12 0.71 -7.71 2.27
C VAL A 12 0.16 -6.74 3.32
N THR A 13 1.06 -6.02 3.97
CA THR A 13 0.74 -5.05 5.03
C THR A 13 0.53 -3.62 4.52
N ARG A 14 0.73 -3.40 3.22
CA ARG A 14 0.60 -2.09 2.59
C ARG A 14 -0.88 -1.63 2.57
N PRO A 15 -1.15 -0.33 2.81
CA PRO A 15 -2.49 0.24 2.68
C PRO A 15 -3.14 0.02 1.32
N GLU A 16 -4.47 0.07 1.33
CA GLU A 16 -5.36 0.21 0.17
C GLU A 16 -5.11 1.57 -0.52
N GLY A 17 -3.97 1.74 -1.16
CA GLY A 17 -3.69 2.89 -2.02
C GLY A 17 -3.76 2.51 -3.50
N PRO A 18 -3.33 3.37 -4.42
CA PRO A 18 -3.09 3.03 -5.84
C PRO A 18 -2.05 1.90 -6.05
N SER A 19 -1.63 1.22 -4.97
CA SER A 19 -0.81 0.02 -4.86
C SER A 19 -1.50 -1.29 -5.29
N GLY A 20 -2.67 -1.20 -5.95
CA GLY A 20 -3.24 -2.29 -6.76
C GLY A 20 -2.22 -3.18 -7.50
N PRO A 21 -1.12 -2.66 -8.08
CA PRO A 21 -0.11 -3.47 -8.77
C PRO A 21 0.58 -4.54 -7.92
N LEU A 22 0.79 -4.35 -6.61
CA LEU A 22 1.59 -5.31 -5.83
C LEU A 22 0.83 -6.63 -5.62
N ALA A 23 -0.36 -6.57 -5.04
CA ALA A 23 -1.16 -7.78 -4.78
C ALA A 23 -1.57 -8.47 -6.08
N ALA A 24 -1.87 -7.69 -7.14
CA ALA A 24 -2.16 -8.24 -8.47
C ALA A 24 -0.94 -8.95 -9.07
N GLY A 25 0.24 -8.33 -9.03
CA GLY A 25 1.48 -8.91 -9.53
C GLY A 25 1.86 -10.20 -8.80
N LEU A 26 1.74 -10.23 -7.47
CA LEU A 26 2.01 -11.43 -6.68
C LEU A 26 1.07 -12.59 -7.04
N ARG A 27 -0.23 -12.31 -7.25
CA ARG A 27 -1.19 -13.32 -7.74
C ARG A 27 -0.88 -13.77 -9.16
N ALA A 28 -0.51 -12.85 -10.05
CA ALA A 28 -0.13 -13.17 -11.42
C ALA A 28 1.06 -14.13 -11.47
N LEU A 29 2.03 -13.96 -10.54
CA LEU A 29 3.18 -14.83 -10.32
C LEU A 29 2.87 -16.12 -9.54
N GLY A 30 1.60 -16.38 -9.19
CA GLY A 30 1.12 -17.63 -8.60
C GLY A 30 1.08 -17.70 -7.08
N ALA A 31 1.23 -16.56 -6.38
CA ALA A 31 1.14 -16.52 -4.93
C ALA A 31 -0.32 -16.46 -4.44
N ARG A 32 -0.58 -17.04 -3.27
CA ARG A 32 -1.77 -16.75 -2.46
C ARG A 32 -1.50 -15.48 -1.65
N VAL A 33 -2.28 -14.43 -1.86
CA VAL A 33 -2.05 -13.12 -1.20
C VAL A 33 -3.08 -12.87 -0.12
N LEU A 34 -2.63 -12.67 1.11
CA LEU A 34 -3.42 -12.20 2.25
C LEU A 34 -3.16 -10.69 2.42
N ARG A 35 -4.22 -9.91 2.66
CA ARG A 35 -4.10 -8.46 2.84
C ARG A 35 -4.37 -8.12 4.30
N ALA A 36 -3.47 -7.36 4.92
CA ALA A 36 -3.59 -6.89 6.29
C ALA A 36 -2.97 -5.48 6.44
N PRO A 37 -3.62 -4.42 5.90
CA PRO A 37 -3.14 -3.05 6.02
C PRO A 37 -2.83 -2.65 7.47
N VAL A 38 -1.61 -2.17 7.74
CA VAL A 38 -1.18 -1.76 9.10
C VAL A 38 -1.14 -0.24 9.32
N ILE A 39 -1.27 0.55 8.26
CA ILE A 39 -1.30 2.02 8.30
C ILE A 39 -2.37 2.55 7.34
N ARG A 40 -2.86 3.78 7.58
CA ARG A 40 -3.80 4.49 6.70
C ARG A 40 -3.39 5.95 6.54
N PHE A 41 -3.70 6.54 5.39
CA PHE A 41 -3.68 8.00 5.26
C PHE A 41 -4.91 8.58 5.94
N ALA A 42 -4.71 9.65 6.71
CA ALA A 42 -5.77 10.40 7.36
C ALA A 42 -5.38 11.89 7.35
N PRO A 43 -6.36 12.82 7.32
CA PRO A 43 -6.06 14.23 7.46
C PRO A 43 -5.38 14.50 8.81
N PRO A 44 -4.47 15.49 8.89
CA PRO A 44 -3.92 15.93 10.15
C PRO A 44 -5.02 16.60 10.99
N ALA A 45 -4.81 16.72 12.30
CA ALA A 45 -5.73 17.44 13.18
C ALA A 45 -5.89 18.92 12.79
N SER A 46 -4.89 19.52 12.13
CA SER A 46 -4.96 20.89 11.60
C SER A 46 -3.94 21.10 10.49
N TRP A 47 -4.31 21.91 9.50
CA TRP A 47 -3.45 22.37 8.40
C TRP A 47 -2.78 23.73 8.66
N ALA A 48 -3.17 24.44 9.72
CA ALA A 48 -2.77 25.84 9.95
C ALA A 48 -1.25 26.08 10.02
N ARG A 49 -0.47 25.08 10.44
CA ARG A 49 1.00 25.16 10.43
C ARG A 49 1.54 25.20 9.00
N LEU A 50 1.03 24.33 8.13
CA LEU A 50 1.40 24.29 6.72
C LEU A 50 1.02 25.62 6.04
N ASP A 51 -0.23 26.05 6.22
CA ASP A 51 -0.75 27.27 5.58
C ASP A 51 0.04 28.52 5.96
N ARG A 52 0.50 28.62 7.21
CA ARG A 52 1.37 29.71 7.65
C ARG A 52 2.72 29.69 6.93
N CYS A 53 3.39 28.54 6.88
CA CYS A 53 4.67 28.42 6.20
C CYS A 53 4.57 28.71 4.70
N LEU A 54 3.45 28.37 4.08
CA LEU A 54 3.21 28.64 2.65
C LEU A 54 2.98 30.13 2.34
N ARG A 55 2.59 30.96 3.32
CA ARG A 55 2.43 32.41 3.12
C ARG A 55 3.74 33.19 3.12
N ASP A 56 4.80 32.58 3.61
CA ASP A 56 6.14 33.19 3.72
C ASP A 56 7.06 32.82 2.53
N LEU A 57 6.49 32.18 1.49
CA LEU A 57 7.14 31.80 0.22
C LEU A 57 6.75 32.78 -0.89
#